data_AF-A0A2D8PU87-F1
#
_entry.id   AF-A0A2D8PU87-F1
#
_cell.length_a   1.000
_cell.length_b   1.000
_cell.length_c   1.000
_cell.angle_alpha   90.00
_cell.angle_beta   90.00
_cell.angle_gamma   90.00
#
_symmetry.space_group_name_H-M   'P 1'
#
loop_
_entity.id
_entity.type
_entity.pdbx_description
1 polymer ?
#
loop_
_entity_poly.entity_id
_entity_poly.type
_entity_poly.pdbx_seq_one_letter_code
_entity_poly.pdbx_strand_id
1 'polypeptide(L)' 'MAEFWDGYLWPGIIIVGQILLIIVPIMGGVAYLTLAERKVIGWMQFRKGPNVVGPFGLLQPIADG' A
#
# COMPACT_ATOMS: atom_id res chain seq x y z
N MET A 1 -38.42 -5.24 -7.59
CA MET A 1 -37.67 -4.80 -6.39
C MET A 1 -36.53 -5.77 -6.08
N ALA A 2 -36.75 -7.10 -6.09
CA ALA A 2 -35.69 -8.11 -5.91
C ALA A 2 -34.57 -8.01 -6.97
N GLU A 3 -34.91 -7.88 -8.25
CA GLU A 3 -33.95 -7.72 -9.36
C GLU A 3 -32.94 -6.57 -9.19
N PHE A 4 -33.31 -5.51 -8.48
CA PHE A 4 -32.43 -4.37 -8.24
C PHE A 4 -31.35 -4.69 -7.20
N TRP A 5 -31.73 -5.40 -6.14
CA TRP A 5 -30.83 -5.79 -5.06
C TRP A 5 -29.87 -6.91 -5.49
N ASP A 6 -30.40 -7.94 -6.15
CA ASP A 6 -29.62 -9.13 -6.51
C ASP A 6 -28.86 -8.96 -7.83
N GLY A 7 -29.37 -8.15 -8.77
CA GLY A 7 -28.75 -7.93 -10.08
C GLY A 7 -27.70 -6.83 -10.11
N TYR A 8 -27.86 -5.78 -9.29
CA TYR A 8 -27.03 -4.58 -9.39
C TYR A 8 -26.31 -4.21 -8.10
N LEU A 9 -27.01 -4.15 -6.96
CA LEU A 9 -26.40 -3.68 -5.72
C LEU A 9 -25.42 -4.69 -5.13
N TRP A 10 -25.83 -5.95 -4.94
CA TRP A 10 -24.97 -6.96 -4.34
C TRP A 10 -23.73 -7.28 -5.19
N PRO A 11 -23.86 -7.51 -6.52
CA PRO A 11 -22.68 -7.71 -7.37
C PRO A 11 -21.79 -6.46 -7.45
N GLY A 12 -22.39 -5.26 -7.49
CA GLY A 12 -21.63 -4.00 -7.52
C GLY A 12 -20.74 -3.82 -6.29
N ILE A 13 -21.26 -4.10 -5.09
CA ILE A 13 -20.48 -4.04 -3.85
C ILE A 13 -19.32 -5.05 -3.87
N ILE A 14 -19.57 -6.27 -4.35
CA ILE A 14 -18.54 -7.31 -4.45
C ILE A 14 -17.43 -6.89 -5.41
N ILE A 15 -17.78 -6.36 -6.58
CA ILE A 15 -16.80 -5.88 -7.57
C ILE A 15 -15.95 -4.76 -6.98
N VAL A 16 -16.57 -3.77 -6.34
CA VAL A 16 -15.83 -2.68 -5.67
C VAL A 16 -14.92 -3.24 -4.57
N GLY A 17 -15.41 -4.18 -3.77
CA GLY A 17 -14.61 -4.84 -2.74
C GLY A 17 -13.38 -5.55 -3.31
N GLN A 18 -13.54 -6.28 -4.42
CA GLN A 18 -12.43 -6.94 -5.11
C GLN A 18 -11.39 -5.95 -5.65
N ILE A 19 -11.86 -4.84 -6.24
CA ILE A 19 -10.97 -3.78 -6.75
C ILE A 19 -10.14 -3.19 -5.60
N LEU A 20 -10.76 -2.84 -4.49
CA LEU A 20 -10.05 -2.29 -3.32
C LEU A 20 -9.07 -3.30 -2.73
N LEU A 21 -9.46 -4.57 -2.67
CA LEU A 21 -8.61 -5.64 -2.15
C LEU A 21 -7.35 -5.87 -3.01
N ILE A 22 -7.39 -5.52 -4.30
CA ILE A 22 -6.22 -5.55 -5.18
C ILE A 22 -5.40 -4.27 -5.06
N ILE A 23 -6.04 -3.10 -5.10
CA ILE A 23 -5.35 -1.80 -5.14
C ILE A 23 -4.60 -1.52 -3.83
N VAL A 24 -5.24 -1.75 -2.68
CA VAL A 24 -4.68 -1.39 -1.37
C VAL A 24 -3.35 -2.10 -1.09
N PRO A 25 -3.21 -3.42 -1.27
CA PRO A 25 -1.93 -4.11 -1.09
C PRO A 25 -0.88 -3.70 -2.12
N ILE A 26 -1.28 -3.39 -3.37
CA ILE A 26 -0.34 -2.93 -4.40
C ILE A 26 0.25 -1.58 -4.00
N MET A 27 -0.58 -0.62 -3.60
CA MET A 27 -0.10 0.70 -3.14
C MET A 27 0.78 0.58 -1.91
N GLY A 28 0.38 -0.24 -0.93
CA GLY A 28 1.22 -0.54 0.23
C GLY A 28 2.56 -1.16 -0.17
N GLY A 29 2.54 -2.15 -1.07
CA GLY A 29 3.73 -2.81 -1.58
C GLY A 29 4.70 -1.84 -2.24
N VAL A 30 4.22 -0.98 -3.13
CA VAL A 30 5.03 0.07 -3.79
C VAL A 30 5.67 1.00 -2.75
N ALA A 31 4.88 1.46 -1.78
CA ALA A 31 5.37 2.37 -0.74
C ALA A 31 6.52 1.76 0.09
N TYR A 32 6.41 0.49 0.49
CA TYR A 32 7.48 -0.21 1.19
C TYR A 32 8.67 -0.56 0.29
N LEU A 33 8.44 -0.81 -1.00
CA LEU A 33 9.50 -1.09 -1.96
C LEU A 33 10.39 0.15 -2.17
N THR A 34 9.80 1.35 -2.22
CA THR A 34 10.54 2.62 -2.24
C THR A 34 11.37 2.84 -0.97
N LEU A 35 10.85 2.49 0.22
CA LEU A 35 11.64 2.52 1.45
C LEU A 35 12.84 1.57 1.38
N ALA A 36 12.63 0.36 0.89
CA ALA A 36 13.69 -0.64 0.74
C ALA A 36 14.78 -0.14 -0.23
N GLU A 37 14.40 0.43 -1.38
CA GLU A 37 15.31 1.04 -2.33
C GLU A 37 16.21 2.10 -1.68
N ARG A 38 15.61 3.06 -0.96
CA ARG A 38 16.36 4.11 -0.23
C ARG A 38 17.32 3.52 0.80
N LYS A 39 16.94 2.42 1.44
CA LYS A 39 17.77 1.73 2.45
C LYS A 39 18.96 1.03 1.81
N VAL A 40 18.73 0.33 0.69
CA VAL A 40 19.75 -0.38 -0.09
C VAL A 40 20.76 0.61 -0.68
N ILE A 41 20.31 1.72 -1.27
CA ILE A 41 21.20 2.78 -1.77
C ILE A 41 22.05 3.37 -0.65
N GLY A 42 21.46 3.59 0.53
CA GLY A 42 22.20 4.04 1.71
C GLY A 42 23.32 3.05 2.08
N TRP A 43 22.98 1.76 2.14
CA TRP A 43 23.94 0.70 2.46
C TRP A 43 25.07 0.57 1.44
N MET A 44 24.77 0.71 0.14
CA MET A 44 25.79 0.75 -0.92
C MET A 44 26.79 1.91 -0.74
N GLN A 45 26.31 3.03 -0.19
CA GLN A 45 27.11 4.24 0.03
C GLN A 45 27.74 4.29 1.44
N PHE A 46 27.73 3.19 2.20
CA PHE A 46 28.18 3.15 3.60
C PHE A 46 27.53 4.21 4.50
N ARG A 47 26.28 4.60 4.21
CA ARG A 47 25.47 5.48 5.07
C ARG A 47 24.19 4.79 5.50
N LYS A 48 23.62 5.24 6.62
CA LYS A 48 22.30 4.76 7.06
C LYS A 48 21.23 5.33 6.14
N GLY A 49 20.38 4.46 5.59
CA GLY A 49 19.15 4.84 4.91
C GLY A 49 18.11 5.44 5.87
N PRO A 50 16.90 5.73 5.40
CA PRO A 50 15.85 6.37 6.20
C PRO A 50 15.54 5.55 7.47
N ASN A 51 15.62 6.20 8.64
CA ASN A 51 15.40 5.58 9.95
C ASN A 51 14.76 6.55 10.95
N VAL A 52 14.05 7.57 10.47
CA VAL A 52 13.57 8.68 11.31
C VAL A 52 12.15 8.42 11.80
N VAL A 53 11.26 7.88 10.96
CA VAL A 53 9.84 7.72 11.30
C VAL A 53 9.52 6.27 11.66
N GLY A 54 9.24 6.03 12.93
CA GLY A 54 8.91 4.71 13.49
C GLY A 54 10.11 3.76 13.68
N PRO A 55 9.89 2.57 14.26
CA PRO A 55 10.93 1.55 14.40
C PRO A 55 11.51 1.18 13.03
N PHE A 56 12.83 1.26 12.88
CA PHE A 56 13.56 0.94 11.63
C PHE A 56 13.15 1.74 10.38
N GLY A 57 12.43 2.86 10.52
CA GLY A 57 11.90 3.64 9.39
C GLY A 57 10.64 3.04 8.75
N LEU A 58 9.96 2.10 9.41
CA LEU A 58 8.78 1.41 8.83
C LEU A 58 7.58 2.33 8.60
N LEU A 59 7.46 3.42 9.37
CA LEU A 59 6.37 4.38 9.20
C LEU A 59 6.72 5.46 8.17
N GLN A 60 7.92 5.42 7.61
CA GLN A 60 8.40 6.40 6.64
C GLN A 60 7.49 6.49 5.38
N PRO A 61 7.00 5.39 4.77
CA PRO A 61 6.12 5.50 3.59
C PRO A 61 4.73 6.07 3.89
N ILE A 62 4.29 5.98 5.15
CA ILE A 62 3.02 6.58 5.62
C ILE A 62 3.23 8.08 5.90
N ALA A 63 4.42 8.47 6.34
CA ALA A 63 4.78 9.87 6.55
C ALA A 63 5.16 10.61 5.25
N ASP A 64 5.64 9.86 4.24
CA ASP A 64 6.02 10.40 2.93
C ASP A 64 4.78 10.60 2.01
N GLY A 65 3.66 9.93 2.29
CA GLY A 65 2.39 10.05 1.54
C GLY A 65 1.40 10.98 2.22
#